data_AF-A0A1C0A5N9-F1
#
_entry.id   AF-A0A1C0A5N9-F1
#
_cell.length_a   1.000
_cell.length_b   1.000
_cell.length_c   1.000
_cell.angle_alpha   90.00
_cell.angle_beta   90.00
_cell.angle_gamma   90.00
#
_symmetry.space_group_name_H-M   'P 1'
#
loop_
_entity.id
_entity.type
_entity.pdbx_description
1 polymer ?
#
loop_
_entity_poly.entity_id
_entity_poly.type
_entity_poly.pdbx_seq_one_letter_code
_entity_poly.pdbx_strand_id
1 'polypeptide(L)'
;MMLVSTDFVEDNRELLNLLLFKAHGSSLENYGEELIEWHTDRWYSYIEKNDMVSLGKFIIRNIIAVFYNLIKEILLHDIRGQELKQAAMEMMTFFYSVWNGLIEWKKDNN
;
A
#
# COMPACT_ATOMS: atom_id res chain seq x y z
N MET A 1 6.09 -2.12 10.79
CA MET A 1 6.27 -1.57 9.43
C MET A 1 5.20 -0.52 9.11
N MET A 2 3.89 -0.80 9.28
CA MET A 2 2.85 0.21 9.01
C MET A 2 2.66 1.29 10.11
N LEU A 3 3.02 1.01 11.37
CA LEU A 3 3.10 2.04 12.41
C LEU A 3 4.22 3.07 12.14
N VAL A 4 5.29 2.66 11.44
CA VAL A 4 6.35 3.58 11.00
C VAL A 4 5.82 4.52 9.90
N SER A 5 4.87 4.06 9.09
CA SER A 5 4.22 4.89 8.08
C SER A 5 3.16 5.83 8.65
N THR A 6 2.55 5.57 9.82
CA THR A 6 1.58 6.53 10.40
C THR A 6 2.26 7.79 10.89
N ASP A 7 3.42 7.65 11.55
CA ASP A 7 4.20 8.79 12.02
C ASP A 7 4.75 9.58 10.81
N PHE A 8 5.24 8.88 9.77
CA PHE A 8 5.65 9.52 8.53
C PHE A 8 4.52 10.32 7.86
N VAL A 9 3.30 9.77 7.80
CA VAL A 9 2.13 10.45 7.22
C VAL A 9 1.75 11.69 8.02
N GLU A 10 1.84 11.64 9.36
CA GLU A 10 1.60 12.81 10.20
C GLU A 10 2.67 13.88 9.99
N ASP A 11 3.95 13.50 10.08
CA ASP A 11 5.08 14.42 9.99
C ASP A 11 5.19 15.09 8.61
N ASN A 12 4.70 14.45 7.56
CA ASN A 12 4.82 14.93 6.17
C ASN A 12 3.48 15.28 5.51
N ARG A 13 2.41 15.46 6.30
CA ARG A 13 1.04 15.60 5.80
C ARG A 13 0.88 16.71 4.76
N GLU A 14 1.50 17.87 4.96
CA GLU A 14 1.43 18.99 4.01
C GLU A 14 2.08 18.65 2.67
N LEU A 15 3.30 18.11 2.72
CA LEU A 15 4.04 17.67 1.53
C LEU A 15 3.29 16.56 0.79
N LEU A 16 2.72 15.60 1.52
CA LEU A 16 1.90 14.53 0.94
C LEU A 16 0.63 15.11 0.29
N ASN A 17 -0.02 16.09 0.90
CA ASN A 17 -1.18 16.73 0.28
C ASN A 17 -0.81 17.44 -1.04
N LEU A 18 0.32 18.14 -1.07
CA LEU A 18 0.83 18.77 -2.28
C LEU A 18 1.13 17.72 -3.36
N LEU A 19 1.86 16.68 -3.00
CA LEU A 19 2.31 15.64 -3.93
C LEU A 19 1.14 14.83 -4.49
N LEU A 20 0.18 14.44 -3.65
CA LEU A 20 -0.88 13.50 -4.03
C LEU A 20 -2.12 14.18 -4.61
N PHE A 21 -2.33 15.47 -4.35
CA PHE A 21 -3.52 16.20 -4.82
C PHE A 21 -3.24 17.44 -5.66
N LYS A 22 -2.01 17.97 -5.65
CA LYS A 22 -1.67 19.25 -6.28
C LYS A 22 -0.48 19.17 -7.26
N ALA A 23 0.02 17.98 -7.58
CA ALA A 23 1.17 17.81 -8.47
C ALA A 23 0.82 17.87 -9.98
N HIS A 24 -0.44 18.04 -10.36
CA HIS A 24 -0.85 18.05 -11.77
C HIS A 24 -0.17 19.18 -12.56
N GLY A 25 0.32 18.87 -13.77
CA GLY A 25 1.07 19.81 -14.60
C GLY A 25 2.50 20.08 -14.14
N SER A 26 2.98 19.39 -13.10
CA SER A 26 4.38 19.37 -12.70
C SER A 26 5.09 18.10 -13.16
N SER A 27 6.42 18.05 -13.03
CA SER A 27 7.19 16.82 -13.27
C SER A 27 6.85 15.67 -12.30
N LEU A 28 6.05 15.93 -11.27
CA LEU A 28 5.62 14.94 -10.27
C LEU A 28 4.17 14.50 -10.45
N GLU A 29 3.51 14.88 -11.55
CA GLU A 29 2.09 14.56 -11.76
C GLU A 29 1.78 13.05 -11.74
N ASN A 30 2.74 12.22 -12.15
CA ASN A 30 2.61 10.76 -12.21
C ASN A 30 3.25 10.04 -11.01
N TYR A 31 3.68 10.78 -9.98
CA TYR A 31 4.39 10.22 -8.82
C TYR A 31 3.65 9.02 -8.19
N GLY A 32 2.33 9.12 -8.05
CA GLY A 32 1.51 8.04 -7.49
C GLY A 32 1.56 6.76 -8.30
N GLU A 33 1.44 6.87 -9.62
CA GLU A 33 1.49 5.72 -10.54
C GLU A 33 2.87 5.08 -10.57
N GLU A 34 3.93 5.90 -10.57
CA GLU A 34 5.31 5.45 -10.51
C GLU A 34 5.62 4.73 -9.19
N LEU A 35 5.12 5.26 -8.06
CA LEU A 35 5.28 4.63 -6.75
C LEU A 35 4.57 3.28 -6.67
N ILE A 36 3.35 3.19 -7.20
CA ILE A 36 2.59 1.93 -7.28
C ILE A 36 3.36 0.92 -8.13
N GLU A 37 3.85 1.31 -9.30
CA GLU A 37 4.60 0.40 -10.18
C GLU A 37 5.90 -0.08 -9.51
N TRP A 38 6.66 0.83 -8.92
CA TRP A 38 7.90 0.49 -8.21
C TRP A 38 7.67 -0.53 -7.09
N HIS A 39 6.63 -0.32 -6.28
CA HIS A 39 6.28 -1.28 -5.22
C HIS A 39 5.76 -2.60 -5.79
N THR A 40 4.97 -2.56 -6.87
CA THR A 40 4.47 -3.76 -7.55
C THR A 40 5.61 -4.64 -8.02
N ASP A 41 6.61 -4.06 -8.69
CA ASP A 41 7.78 -4.79 -9.19
C ASP A 41 8.56 -5.47 -8.06
N ARG A 42 8.77 -4.73 -6.97
CA ARG A 42 9.50 -5.24 -5.82
C ARG A 42 8.78 -6.40 -5.15
N TRP A 43 7.46 -6.27 -4.96
CA TRP A 43 6.64 -7.32 -4.36
C TRP A 43 6.51 -8.53 -5.27
N TYR A 44 6.26 -8.34 -6.56
CA TYR A 44 6.20 -9.42 -7.53
C TYR A 44 7.49 -10.23 -7.56
N SER A 45 8.63 -9.54 -7.66
CA SER A 45 9.95 -10.18 -7.64
C SER A 45 10.20 -10.95 -6.34
N TYR A 46 9.77 -10.41 -5.20
CA TYR A 46 9.91 -11.07 -3.91
C TYR A 46 9.05 -12.33 -3.82
N ILE A 47 7.80 -12.27 -4.26
CA ILE A 47 6.85 -13.38 -4.22
C ILE A 47 7.32 -14.52 -5.15
N GLU A 48 7.71 -14.20 -6.38
CA GLU A 48 8.23 -15.19 -7.34
C GLU A 48 9.52 -15.83 -6.84
N LYS A 49 10.49 -15.03 -6.38
CA LYS A 49 11.79 -15.54 -5.93
C LYS A 49 11.67 -16.54 -4.78
N ASN A 50 10.68 -16.35 -3.92
CA ASN A 50 10.48 -17.21 -2.74
C ASN A 50 9.39 -18.27 -2.96
N ASP A 51 8.87 -18.39 -4.18
CA ASP A 51 7.76 -19.29 -4.54
C ASP A 51 6.63 -19.27 -3.49
N MET A 52 6.18 -18.08 -3.08
CA MET A 52 5.25 -17.95 -1.95
C MET A 52 3.81 -18.29 -2.33
N VAL A 53 3.30 -17.66 -3.39
CA VAL A 53 1.94 -17.80 -3.90
C VAL A 53 1.95 -17.53 -5.41
N SER A 54 1.03 -18.14 -6.15
CA SER A 54 0.88 -17.90 -7.60
C SER A 54 -0.06 -16.71 -7.86
N LEU A 55 0.42 -15.49 -7.58
CA LEU A 55 -0.31 -14.26 -7.89
C LEU A 55 0.30 -13.57 -9.12
N GLY A 56 -0.54 -13.21 -10.09
CA GLY A 56 -0.11 -12.41 -11.23
C GLY A 56 0.24 -10.97 -10.82
N LYS A 57 1.23 -10.38 -11.51
CA LYS A 57 1.69 -8.99 -11.28
C LYS A 57 0.55 -7.97 -11.27
N PHE A 58 -0.46 -8.14 -12.13
CA PHE A 58 -1.64 -7.26 -12.17
C PHE A 58 -2.44 -7.26 -10.86
N ILE A 59 -2.60 -8.43 -10.22
CA ILE A 59 -3.30 -8.53 -8.93
C ILE A 59 -2.48 -7.86 -7.83
N ILE A 60 -1.17 -8.09 -7.82
CA ILE A 60 -0.26 -7.42 -6.87
C ILE A 60 -0.32 -5.90 -7.05
N ARG A 61 -0.35 -5.40 -8.28
CA ARG A 61 -0.51 -3.96 -8.56
C ARG A 61 -1.78 -3.39 -7.93
N ASN A 62 -2.90 -4.10 -8.07
CA ASN A 62 -4.16 -3.68 -7.45
C ASN A 62 -4.06 -3.66 -5.92
N ILE A 63 -3.45 -4.69 -5.31
CA ILE A 63 -3.22 -4.75 -3.86
C ILE A 63 -2.40 -3.54 -3.38
N ILE A 64 -1.30 -3.22 -4.08
CA ILE A 64 -0.47 -2.04 -3.79
C ILE A 64 -1.27 -0.74 -3.95
N ALA A 65 -2.10 -0.64 -4.98
CA ALA A 65 -2.95 0.52 -5.21
C ALA A 65 -3.96 0.73 -4.06
N VAL A 66 -4.45 -0.34 -3.41
CA VAL A 66 -5.30 -0.20 -2.23
C VAL A 66 -4.56 0.49 -1.07
N PHE A 67 -3.30 0.14 -0.80
CA PHE A 67 -2.50 0.83 0.24
C PHE A 67 -2.26 2.30 -0.11
N TYR A 68 -1.94 2.60 -1.37
CA TYR A 68 -1.80 3.97 -1.83
C TYR A 68 -3.11 4.77 -1.67
N ASN A 69 -4.25 4.16 -2.01
CA ASN A 69 -5.56 4.78 -1.84
C ASN A 69 -5.87 5.06 -0.36
N LEU A 70 -5.54 4.14 0.55
CA LEU A 70 -5.72 4.36 1.99
C LEU A 70 -5.00 5.64 2.45
N ILE A 71 -3.75 5.86 2.02
CA ILE A 71 -3.00 7.08 2.36
C ILE A 71 -3.73 8.32 1.83
N LYS A 72 -4.24 8.28 0.60
CA LYS A 72 -5.02 9.39 0.04
C LYS A 72 -6.28 9.68 0.86
N GLU A 73 -7.05 8.66 1.20
CA GLU A 73 -8.28 8.81 2.00
C GLU A 73 -7.99 9.39 3.40
N ILE A 74 -6.93 8.90 4.05
CA ILE A 74 -6.46 9.43 5.35
C ILE A 74 -6.16 10.93 5.27
N LEU A 75 -5.52 11.38 4.18
CA LEU A 75 -5.18 12.79 3.98
C LEU A 75 -6.41 13.62 3.63
N LEU A 76 -7.26 13.11 2.74
CA LEU A 76 -8.47 13.78 2.25
C LEU A 76 -9.48 14.01 3.38
N HIS A 77 -9.66 13.03 4.25
CA HIS A 77 -10.59 13.09 5.38
C HIS A 77 -9.96 13.59 6.69
N ASP A 78 -8.70 14.04 6.63
CA ASP A 78 -7.91 14.49 7.77
C ASP A 78 -7.90 13.53 8.97
N ILE A 79 -7.84 12.23 8.70
CA ILE A 79 -7.78 11.17 9.72
C ILE A 79 -6.42 11.22 10.42
N ARG A 80 -6.40 11.33 11.76
CA ARG A 80 -5.18 11.63 12.54
C ARG A 80 -5.05 10.82 13.83
N GLY A 81 -3.85 10.88 14.42
CA GLY A 81 -3.59 10.41 15.77
C GLY A 81 -3.96 8.93 15.97
N GLN A 82 -4.85 8.66 16.93
CA GLN A 82 -5.27 7.28 17.22
C GLN A 82 -6.15 6.69 16.12
N GLU A 83 -6.98 7.51 15.47
CA GLU A 83 -7.85 7.03 14.38
C GLU A 83 -7.01 6.59 13.18
N LEU A 84 -5.96 7.34 12.84
CA LEU A 84 -4.98 6.95 11.83
C LEU A 84 -4.30 5.61 12.17
N LYS A 85 -3.85 5.46 13.43
CA LYS A 85 -3.23 4.22 13.90
C LYS A 85 -4.18 3.04 13.81
N GLN A 86 -5.45 3.26 14.16
CA GLN A 86 -6.49 2.24 14.08
C GLN A 86 -6.76 1.83 12.62
N ALA A 87 -6.95 2.79 11.71
CA ALA A 87 -7.17 2.52 10.29
C ALA A 87 -6.00 1.75 9.65
N ALA A 88 -4.76 2.15 9.97
CA ALA A 88 -3.57 1.43 9.52
C ALA A 88 -3.51 -0.01 10.06
N MET A 89 -3.88 -0.21 11.33
CA MET A 89 -3.90 -1.53 11.95
C MET A 89 -4.99 -2.44 11.38
N GLU A 90 -6.19 -1.92 11.14
CA GLU A 90 -7.29 -2.64 10.49
C GLU A 90 -6.89 -3.10 9.09
N MET A 91 -6.29 -2.20 8.31
CA MET A 91 -5.82 -2.51 6.97
C MET A 91 -4.73 -3.60 6.98
N MET A 92 -3.74 -3.49 7.87
CA MET A 92 -2.71 -4.52 8.00
C MET A 92 -3.31 -5.87 8.39
N THR A 93 -4.26 -5.87 9.32
CA THR A 93 -4.90 -7.10 9.80
C THR A 93 -5.66 -7.80 8.67
N PHE A 94 -6.38 -7.03 7.86
CA PHE A 94 -7.06 -7.54 6.68
C PHE A 94 -6.07 -8.21 5.71
N PHE A 95 -5.04 -7.48 5.27
CA PHE A 95 -4.10 -8.01 4.29
C PHE A 95 -3.22 -9.14 4.82
N TYR A 96 -2.84 -9.12 6.10
CA TYR A 96 -2.14 -10.22 6.74
C TYR A 96 -2.98 -11.50 6.73
N SER A 97 -4.27 -11.39 7.05
CA SER A 97 -5.19 -12.53 7.03
C SER A 97 -5.37 -13.09 5.62
N VAL A 98 -5.58 -12.21 4.63
CA VAL A 98 -5.66 -12.61 3.22
C VAL A 98 -4.38 -13.32 2.77
N TRP A 99 -3.21 -12.77 3.12
CA TRP A 99 -1.91 -13.34 2.75
C TRP A 99 -1.70 -14.76 3.30
N ASN A 100 -2.01 -14.96 4.58
CA ASN A 100 -1.91 -16.29 5.19
C ASN A 100 -2.86 -17.29 4.54
N GLY A 101 -4.10 -16.88 4.28
CA GLY A 101 -5.07 -17.72 3.59
C GLY A 101 -4.61 -18.14 2.19
N LEU A 102 -3.92 -17.26 1.45
CA LEU A 102 -3.34 -17.61 0.14
C LEU A 102 -2.19 -18.61 0.25
N ILE A 103 -1.33 -18.47 1.27
CA ILE A 103 -0.24 -19.43 1.53
C ILE A 103 -0.80 -20.80 1.89
N GLU A 104 -1.81 -20.85 2.76
CA GLU A 104 -2.49 -22.10 3.15
C GLU A 104 -3.16 -22.74 1.93
N TRP A 105 -3.90 -21.96 1.15
CA TRP A 105 -4.52 -22.44 -0.09
C TRP A 105 -3.51 -23.03 -1.06
N LYS A 106 -2.33 -22.41 -1.23
CA LYS A 106 -1.27 -22.97 -2.08
C LYS A 106 -0.78 -24.32 -1.56
N LYS A 107 -0.57 -24.47 -0.24
CA LYS A 107 -0.11 -25.74 0.36
C LYS A 107 -1.11 -26.87 0.16
N ASP A 108 -2.41 -26.56 0.15
CA ASP A 108 -3.45 -27.56 -0.01
C ASP A 108 -3.67 -27.98 -1.48
N ASN A 109 -3.18 -27.18 -2.44
CA ASN A 109 -3.44 -27.35 -3.87
C ASN A 109 -2.17 -27.60 -4.72
N ASN A 110 -1.00 -27.73 -4.09
CA ASN A 110 0.28 -28.12 -4.70
C ASN A 110 0.84 -29.38 -4.03
#